data_AF-A0A7S2WIV3-F1
#
_entry.id   AF-A0A7S2WIV3-F1
#
_cell.length_a   1.000
_cell.length_b   1.000
_cell.length_c   1.000
_cell.angle_alpha   90.00
_cell.angle_beta   90.00
_cell.angle_gamma   90.00
#
_symmetry.space_group_name_H-M   'P 1'
#
loop_
_entity.id
_entity.type
_entity.pdbx_description
1 polymer ?
#
loop_
_entity_poly.entity_id
_entity_poly.type
_entity_poly.pdbx_seq_one_letter_code
_entity_poly.pdbx_strand_id
1 'polypeptide(L)'
;EDILGRLPLHYSCSNGAPPQQIDLLIQACPGGARAFDKRGWLSLHVACSVGAHPFVIRRLIEVFPESVVLNTNKGSNAYKCCGMAEGSINTPHNMVALAEMEKQIRSRDHGPAQKPSEERFVV
;
A
#
# COMPACT_ATOMS: atom_id res chain seq x y z
N GLU A 1 10.97 5.21 12.57
CA GLU A 1 11.15 5.67 11.17
C GLU A 1 12.51 6.30 11.01
N ASP A 2 12.98 6.50 9.78
CA ASP A 2 14.20 7.25 9.49
C ASP A 2 13.92 8.75 9.23
N ILE A 3 14.92 9.50 8.76
CA ILE A 3 14.78 10.93 8.44
C ILE A 3 13.82 11.22 7.29
N LEU A 4 13.42 10.21 6.51
CA LEU A 4 12.44 10.31 5.42
C LEU A 4 11.05 9.84 5.86
N GLY A 5 10.84 9.47 7.13
CA GLY A 5 9.58 8.88 7.59
C GLY A 5 9.40 7.43 7.15
N ARG A 6 10.46 6.78 6.66
CA ARG A 6 10.38 5.39 6.19
C ARG A 6 10.55 4.42 7.35
N LEU A 7 9.68 3.42 7.35
CA LEU A 7 9.75 2.25 8.21
C LEU A 7 10.51 1.09 7.53
N PRO A 8 11.00 0.09 8.28
CA PRO A 8 11.63 -1.10 7.71
C PRO A 8 10.82 -1.75 6.59
N LEU A 9 9.48 -1.75 6.71
CA LEU A 9 8.59 -2.30 5.68
C LEU A 9 8.73 -1.60 4.32
N HIS A 10 8.92 -0.27 4.30
CA HIS A 10 9.18 0.47 3.05
C HIS A 10 10.47 0.01 2.38
N TYR A 11 11.52 -0.17 3.18
CA TYR A 11 12.81 -0.62 2.70
C TYR A 11 12.77 -2.08 2.22
N SER A 12 12.08 -2.96 2.93
CA SER A 12 11.89 -4.35 2.50
C SER A 12 11.15 -4.44 1.17
N CYS A 13 10.10 -3.64 0.97
CA CYS A 13 9.45 -3.55 -0.34
C CYS A 13 10.40 -2.99 -1.41
N SER A 14 11.10 -1.89 -1.14
CA SER A 14 12.00 -1.23 -2.09
C SER A 14 13.17 -2.11 -2.52
N ASN A 15 13.69 -2.93 -1.62
CA ASN A 15 14.85 -3.80 -1.86
C ASN A 15 14.46 -5.17 -2.41
N GLY A 16 13.18 -5.42 -2.68
CA GLY A 16 12.70 -6.70 -3.21
C GLY A 16 12.92 -7.85 -2.23
N ALA A 17 12.75 -7.61 -0.92
CA ALA A 17 12.89 -8.67 0.08
C ALA A 17 11.93 -9.84 -0.20
N PRO A 18 12.29 -11.08 0.19
CA PRO A 18 11.45 -12.25 -0.02
C PRO A 18 10.03 -12.04 0.54
N PRO A 19 8.98 -12.47 -0.17
CA PRO A 19 7.59 -12.27 0.25
C PRO A 19 7.30 -12.74 1.69
N GLN A 20 7.93 -13.84 2.11
CA GLN A 20 7.81 -14.40 3.46
C GLN A 20 8.43 -13.48 4.52
N GLN A 21 9.56 -12.84 4.23
CA GLN A 21 10.18 -11.88 5.15
C GLN A 21 9.33 -10.62 5.29
N ILE A 22 8.74 -10.15 4.19
CA ILE A 22 7.82 -9.02 4.23
C ILE A 22 6.57 -9.37 5.04
N ASP A 23 6.03 -10.58 4.89
CA ASP A 23 4.89 -11.03 5.68
C ASP A 23 5.19 -11.11 7.18
N LEU A 24 6.36 -11.62 7.57
CA LEU A 24 6.80 -11.60 8.97
C LEU A 24 6.87 -10.16 9.53
N LEU A 25 7.35 -9.20 8.75
CA LEU A 25 7.39 -7.79 9.16
C LEU A 25 5.98 -7.20 9.30
N ILE A 26 5.07 -7.53 8.38
CA ILE A 26 3.65 -7.13 8.45
C ILE A 26 2.99 -7.73 9.69
N GLN A 27 3.23 -9.01 9.98
CA GLN A 27 2.69 -9.69 11.17
C GLN A 27 3.24 -9.08 12.47
N ALA A 28 4.53 -8.77 12.52
CA ALA A 28 5.16 -8.18 13.70
C ALA A 28 4.70 -6.73 13.95
N CYS A 29 4.44 -5.96 12.89
CA CYS A 29 3.97 -4.58 13.01
C CYS A 29 3.00 -4.20 11.88
N PRO A 30 1.69 -4.54 12.02
CA PRO A 30 0.68 -4.24 11.00
C PRO A 30 0.50 -2.75 10.73
N GLY A 31 0.70 -1.92 11.77
CA GLY A 31 0.65 -0.45 11.65
C GLY A 31 1.67 0.11 10.64
N GLY A 32 2.76 -0.63 10.37
CA GLY A 32 3.74 -0.24 9.38
C GLY A 32 3.20 -0.14 7.94
N ALA A 33 2.14 -0.89 7.61
CA ALA A 33 1.49 -0.81 6.30
C ALA A 33 0.65 0.48 6.13
N ARG A 34 0.27 1.13 7.24
CA ARG A 34 -0.53 2.36 7.29
C ARG A 34 0.32 3.63 7.39
N ALA A 35 1.61 3.49 7.66
CA ALA A 35 2.52 4.62 7.83
C ALA A 35 2.89 5.24 6.49
N PHE A 36 2.77 6.56 6.41
CA PHE A 36 3.24 7.36 5.29
C PHE A 36 4.67 7.82 5.53
N ASP A 37 5.52 7.72 4.51
CA ASP A 37 6.79 8.45 4.49
C ASP A 37 6.55 9.96 4.22
N LYS A 38 7.60 10.78 4.32
CA LYS A 38 7.52 12.24 4.12
C LYS A 38 7.10 12.66 2.71
N ARG A 39 7.07 11.72 1.75
CA ARG A 39 6.57 11.95 0.37
C ARG A 39 5.12 11.48 0.21
N GLY A 40 4.47 11.05 1.28
CA GLY A 40 3.14 10.47 1.26
C GLY A 40 3.14 9.05 0.71
N TRP A 41 4.26 8.33 0.72
CA TRP A 41 4.28 6.95 0.25
C TRP A 41 3.95 5.99 1.39
N LEU A 42 3.00 5.11 1.10
CA LEU A 42 2.78 3.87 1.87
C LEU A 42 3.71 2.77 1.35
N SER A 43 3.89 1.72 2.14
CA SER A 43 4.62 0.52 1.69
C SER A 43 3.99 -0.11 0.44
N LEU A 44 2.66 -0.01 0.25
CA LEU A 44 1.98 -0.44 -0.98
C LEU A 44 2.45 0.33 -2.22
N HIS A 45 2.59 1.66 -2.13
CA HIS A 45 3.09 2.48 -3.24
C HIS A 45 4.50 2.07 -3.66
N VAL A 46 5.37 1.82 -2.68
CA VAL A 46 6.74 1.34 -2.92
C VAL A 46 6.71 -0.01 -3.62
N ALA A 47 5.96 -0.98 -3.08
CA ALA A 47 5.84 -2.33 -3.64
C ALA A 47 5.31 -2.32 -5.09
N CYS A 48 4.33 -1.48 -5.39
CA CYS A 48 3.81 -1.28 -6.75
C CYS A 48 4.87 -0.67 -7.69
N SER A 49 5.62 0.33 -7.23
CA SER A 49 6.63 1.02 -8.05
C SER A 49 7.81 0.16 -8.47
N VAL A 50 8.08 -0.93 -7.75
CA VAL A 50 9.16 -1.87 -8.06
C VAL A 50 8.64 -3.19 -8.66
N GLY A 51 7.33 -3.31 -8.88
CA GLY A 51 6.73 -4.54 -9.42
C GLY A 51 6.92 -5.74 -8.48
N ALA A 52 6.73 -5.52 -7.17
CA ALA A 52 6.86 -6.55 -6.15
C ALA A 52 5.94 -7.75 -6.42
N HIS A 53 6.29 -8.88 -5.79
CA HIS A 53 5.54 -10.13 -5.93
C HIS A 53 4.05 -9.94 -5.55
N PRO A 54 3.08 -10.50 -6.31
CA PRO A 54 1.65 -10.27 -6.05
C PRO A 54 1.18 -10.65 -4.65
N PHE A 55 1.83 -11.64 -4.02
CA PHE A 55 1.60 -11.97 -2.61
C PHE A 55 1.84 -10.77 -1.68
N VAL A 56 2.92 -10.01 -1.87
CA VAL A 56 3.23 -8.82 -1.05
C VAL A 56 2.14 -7.78 -1.21
N ILE A 57 1.69 -7.54 -2.45
CA ILE A 57 0.60 -6.62 -2.76
C ILE A 57 -0.67 -7.03 -2.03
N ARG A 58 -1.05 -8.32 -2.10
CA ARG A 58 -2.23 -8.84 -1.40
C ARG A 58 -2.11 -8.67 0.11
N ARG A 59 -0.97 -9.01 0.71
CA ARG A 59 -0.77 -8.87 2.16
C ARG A 59 -0.88 -7.42 2.63
N LEU A 60 -0.33 -6.47 1.88
CA LEU A 60 -0.46 -5.04 2.20
C LEU A 60 -1.91 -4.55 2.07
N ILE A 61 -2.64 -5.00 1.04
CA ILE A 61 -4.06 -4.70 0.85
C ILE A 61 -4.91 -5.30 1.99
N GLU A 62 -4.65 -6.56 2.39
CA GLU A 62 -5.39 -7.23 3.46
C GLU A 62 -5.27 -6.50 4.81
N VAL A 63 -4.09 -5.96 5.12
CA VAL A 63 -3.86 -5.20 6.37
C VAL A 63 -4.46 -3.80 6.32
N PHE A 64 -4.47 -3.18 5.14
CA PHE A 64 -5.00 -1.83 4.95
C PHE A 64 -5.59 -1.62 3.56
N PRO A 65 -6.86 -2.02 3.32
CA PRO A 65 -7.47 -1.96 1.99
C PRO A 65 -7.55 -0.55 1.42
N GLU A 66 -7.82 0.45 2.25
CA GLU A 66 -7.94 1.86 1.83
C GLU A 66 -6.66 2.40 1.19
N SER A 67 -5.49 1.78 1.46
CA SER A 67 -4.22 2.12 0.81
C SER A 67 -4.26 2.09 -0.72
N VAL A 68 -5.18 1.32 -1.31
CA VAL A 68 -5.36 1.23 -2.76
C VAL A 68 -5.79 2.56 -3.38
N VAL A 69 -6.60 3.35 -2.68
CA VAL A 69 -7.18 4.62 -3.17
C VAL A 69 -6.49 5.87 -2.62
N LEU A 70 -5.63 5.72 -1.61
CA LEU A 70 -4.85 6.81 -1.05
C LEU A 70 -3.77 7.26 -2.04
N ASN A 71 -3.52 8.57 -2.07
CA ASN A 71 -2.55 9.17 -2.97
C ASN A 71 -1.27 9.54 -2.25
N THR A 72 -0.14 9.37 -2.94
CA THR A 72 1.11 10.06 -2.59
C THR A 72 0.97 11.58 -2.71
N ASN A 73 1.94 12.34 -2.19
CA ASN A 73 1.96 13.80 -2.32
C ASN A 73 2.02 14.28 -3.78
N LYS A 74 2.36 13.40 -4.73
CA LYS A 74 2.34 13.67 -6.18
C LYS A 74 1.01 13.29 -6.86
N GLY A 75 -0.01 12.85 -6.12
CA GLY A 75 -1.31 12.46 -6.67
C GLY A 75 -1.36 11.08 -7.35
N SER A 76 -0.33 10.25 -7.14
CA SER A 76 -0.32 8.87 -7.60
C SER A 76 -0.84 7.94 -6.51
N ASN A 77 -1.86 7.14 -6.83
CA ASN A 77 -2.29 5.99 -6.02
C ASN A 77 -1.46 4.74 -6.36
N ALA A 78 -1.70 3.64 -5.65
CA ALA A 78 -0.98 2.37 -5.85
C ALA A 78 -1.04 1.87 -7.31
N TYR A 79 -2.21 1.97 -7.97
CA TYR A 79 -2.35 1.57 -9.37
C TYR A 79 -1.45 2.39 -10.31
N LYS A 80 -1.42 3.72 -10.15
CA LYS A 80 -0.54 4.58 -10.95
C LYS A 80 0.95 4.30 -10.68
N CYS A 81 1.32 3.94 -9.46
CA CYS A 81 2.70 3.56 -9.13
C CYS A 81 3.18 2.32 -9.89
N CYS A 82 2.30 1.39 -10.28
CA CYS A 82 2.67 0.24 -11.13
C CYS A 82 3.32 0.66 -12.46
N GLY A 83 3.01 1.85 -12.99
CA GLY A 83 3.64 2.37 -14.20
C GLY A 83 5.13 2.68 -14.08
N MET A 84 5.68 2.71 -12.85
CA MET A 84 7.11 2.92 -12.60
C MET A 84 7.92 1.62 -12.69
N ALA A 85 7.27 0.46 -12.68
CA ALA A 85 7.90 -0.86 -12.67
C ALA A 85 8.08 -1.41 -14.10
N GLU A 86 8.88 -0.71 -14.90
CA GLU A 86 9.12 -1.07 -16.31
C GLU A 86 9.67 -2.51 -16.43
N GLY A 87 8.98 -3.34 -17.24
CA GLY A 87 9.40 -4.71 -17.53
C GLY A 87 9.10 -5.76 -16.45
N SER A 88 8.46 -5.41 -15.32
CA SER A 88 8.10 -6.42 -14.31
C SER A 88 6.90 -7.28 -14.76
N ILE A 89 7.09 -8.61 -14.74
CA ILE A 89 6.04 -9.60 -15.02
C ILE A 89 4.90 -9.59 -14.00
N ASN A 90 5.12 -9.00 -12.82
CA ASN A 90 4.13 -8.91 -11.76
C ASN A 90 3.17 -7.73 -11.96
N THR A 91 3.59 -6.70 -12.70
CA THR A 91 2.85 -5.45 -12.87
C THR A 91 1.41 -5.66 -13.33
N PRO A 92 1.12 -6.51 -14.35
CA PRO A 92 -0.26 -6.78 -14.76
C PRO A 92 -1.11 -7.41 -13.64
N HIS A 93 -0.55 -8.37 -12.91
CA HIS A 93 -1.24 -9.03 -11.79
C HIS A 93 -1.54 -8.06 -10.65
N ASN A 94 -0.57 -7.18 -10.33
CA ASN A 94 -0.72 -6.15 -9.32
C ASN A 94 -1.82 -5.15 -9.71
N MET A 95 -1.82 -4.70 -10.96
CA MET A 95 -2.85 -3.79 -11.50
C MET A 95 -4.25 -4.38 -11.40
N VAL A 96 -4.43 -5.67 -11.74
CA VAL A 96 -5.74 -6.34 -11.63
C VAL A 96 -6.22 -6.38 -10.18
N ALA A 97 -5.35 -6.79 -9.24
CA ALA A 97 -5.70 -6.84 -7.83
C ALA A 97 -6.09 -5.47 -7.26
N LEU A 98 -5.34 -4.43 -7.65
CA LEU A 98 -5.61 -3.05 -7.23
C LEU A 98 -6.90 -2.51 -7.82
N ALA A 99 -7.14 -2.72 -9.12
CA ALA A 99 -8.35 -2.26 -9.78
C ALA A 99 -9.61 -2.92 -9.22
N GLU A 100 -9.53 -4.22 -8.89
CA GLU A 100 -10.65 -4.94 -8.29
C GLU A 100 -10.93 -4.45 -6.86
N MET A 101 -9.90 -4.30 -6.04
CA MET A 101 -10.06 -3.77 -4.68
C MET A 101 -10.58 -2.33 -4.70
N GLU A 102 -10.10 -1.48 -5.63
CA GLU A 102 -10.59 -0.11 -5.79
C GLU A 102 -12.10 -0.07 -6.09
N LYS A 103 -12.58 -0.93 -7.00
CA LYS A 103 -14.03 -1.05 -7.29
C LYS A 103 -14.82 -1.44 -6.04
N GLN A 104 -14.30 -2.39 -5.25
CA GLN A 104 -14.94 -2.84 -4.01
C GLN A 104 -14.98 -1.74 -2.95
N ILE A 105 -13.93 -0.93 -2.81
CA ILE A 105 -13.90 0.20 -1.88
C ILE A 105 -14.95 1.24 -2.30
N ARG A 106 -14.98 1.58 -3.60
CA ARG A 106 -15.93 2.58 -4.13
C ARG A 106 -17.37 2.12 -4.06
N SER A 107 -17.67 0.82 -4.25
CA SER A 107 -19.03 0.31 -4.11
C SER A 107 -19.53 0.31 -2.66
N ARG A 108 -18.63 0.16 -1.68
CA ARG A 108 -18.95 0.27 -0.24
C ARG A 108 -19.26 1.71 0.19
N ASP A 109 -18.60 2.69 -0.42
CA ASP A 109 -18.78 4.11 -0.12
C ASP A 109 -20.13 4.67 -0.61
N HIS A 110 -20.85 3.93 -1.46
CA HIS A 110 -22.22 4.26 -1.91
C HIS A 110 -23.33 3.63 -1.01
N GLY A 111 -22.99 3.08 0.16
CA GLY A 111 -23.94 2.81 1.24
C GLY A 111 -24.32 4.09 2.00
N PRO A 112 -25.45 4.14 2.74
CA PRO A 112 -25.90 5.37 3.40
C PRO A 112 -24.80 5.92 4.30
N ALA A 113 -24.39 7.17 4.04
CA ALA A 113 -23.29 7.88 4.70
C ALA A 113 -23.34 7.74 6.22
N GLN A 114 -22.50 6.88 6.78
CA GLN A 114 -22.14 6.95 8.20
C GLN A 114 -20.96 7.90 8.31
N LYS A 115 -21.23 9.07 8.90
CA LYS A 115 -20.24 10.10 9.20
C LYS A 115 -19.08 9.46 9.99
N PRO A 116 -17.81 9.71 9.63
CA PRO A 116 -16.70 9.20 10.42
C PRO A 116 -16.72 9.87 11.79
N SER A 117 -16.71 9.05 12.85
CA SER A 117 -16.47 9.49 14.21
C SER A 117 -15.04 10.02 14.31
N GLU A 118 -14.89 11.26 14.77
CA GLU A 118 -13.61 11.87 15.10
C GLU A 118 -12.94 11.09 16.24
N GLU A 119 -12.08 10.13 15.91
CA GLU A 119 -11.08 9.64 16.87
C GLU A 119 -9.72 10.20 16.47
N ARG A 120 -9.41 11.35 17.08
CA ARG A 120 -8.05 11.86 17.23
C ARG A 120 -7.22 10.78 17.92
N PHE A 121 -6.30 10.15 17.20
CA PHE A 121 -5.19 9.45 17.84
C PHE A 121 -4.03 10.43 18.02
N VAL A 122 -3.95 10.94 19.24
CA VAL A 122 -2.73 11.49 19.82
C VAL A 122 -1.99 10.31 20.43
N VAL A 123 -0.81 9.97 19.90
CA VAL A 123 0.31 9.44 20.70
C VAL A 123 1.61 9.88 20.06
#